data_AF-A0AAD9DAR6-F1
#
_entry.id   AF-A0AAD9DAR6-F1
#
_cell.length_a   1.000
_cell.length_b   1.000
_cell.length_c   1.000
_cell.angle_alpha   90.00
_cell.angle_beta   90.00
_cell.angle_gamma   90.00
#
_symmetry.space_group_name_H-M   'P 1'
#
loop_
_entity.id
_entity.type
_entity.pdbx_description
1 polymer ?
#
loop_
_entity_poly.entity_id
_entity_poly.type
_entity_poly.pdbx_seq_one_letter_code
_entity_poly.pdbx_strand_id
1 'polypeptide(L)'
;MIVIRSPLRARALYSLRHVKRQLSSTTNSQQQSSLATQPFQRLVETLKSSTQTCTIIESSCGGLISSSLMSVPGSSRVYFGGTVAYSTKRAGKLLCGDEELHDRLLKSTSPAASDDDNMIVGVEEHLSEETKAYIQSKVKWTQEAALSYCKHMDTDFTIAEGGATGPTFHPEGMKAGFAVLAVAGRRSGQDDVEILAQKLVLSTHGDREMNMRLYADAAAELCVEAMNIANPSIEMTTEQPDTNQVQSTNVTDKLYLDRSSHLRSDAEVMKELYNRSDAQHVIVKGASEVLLGSDDQLSLPTLEQPFLGTLFETDDAKKEALENRTFLGRLGDEQTPLFAMYLPEDTNVSSDSNNSYFANTRSRAPMLSPLHNEIALTATAYVNWRDSHRFCTRCGSPVEFVQGGTCAKCTSGHMAWPRQDPSIIVLVTNAESTHALLARSPRHPSYLYTALAGFVEPGENMETAVAREVHEEVGVNVNHHSINYISSQAWPFPQSCMIGFHAKTNAADGLASINIDPEEIVDARWFEKEDVYLAARDTDMMGAVLDRQVVEAQQANGNWTGSLLVPSKGVLARTLVDHWLEE
;
A
#
# COMPACT_ATOMS: atom_id res chain seq x y z
N MET A 1 -0.32 -25.92 -78.81
CA MET A 1 -1.02 -27.08 -78.22
C MET A 1 -0.75 -27.05 -76.73
N ILE A 2 -1.82 -27.21 -75.95
CA ILE A 2 -1.95 -27.26 -74.47
C ILE A 2 -0.84 -28.18 -73.87
N VAL A 3 -0.25 -27.88 -72.71
CA VAL A 3 -0.68 -28.37 -71.38
C VAL A 3 -0.23 -27.44 -70.23
N ILE A 4 -1.20 -27.16 -69.35
CA ILE A 4 -1.12 -26.52 -68.03
C ILE A 4 -0.96 -27.61 -66.95
N ARG A 5 -0.14 -27.38 -65.90
CA ARG A 5 -0.51 -27.57 -64.47
C ARG A 5 0.51 -26.99 -63.47
N SER A 6 -0.03 -26.07 -62.67
CA SER A 6 0.38 -25.24 -61.51
C SER A 6 0.88 -25.98 -60.24
N PRO A 7 1.10 -25.32 -59.06
CA PRO A 7 1.81 -24.06 -58.73
C PRO A 7 2.64 -24.12 -57.40
N LEU A 8 3.20 -22.95 -57.00
CA LEU A 8 3.59 -22.46 -55.66
C LEU A 8 5.11 -22.25 -55.42
N ARG A 9 5.60 -21.03 -55.65
CA ARG A 9 5.67 -19.94 -54.65
C ARG A 9 6.27 -18.68 -55.31
N ALA A 10 5.55 -17.56 -55.21
CA ALA A 10 5.96 -16.27 -55.75
C ALA A 10 6.58 -15.37 -54.66
N ARG A 11 7.67 -14.69 -55.03
CA ARG A 11 8.19 -13.46 -54.42
C ARG A 11 7.25 -12.28 -54.74
N ALA A 12 7.16 -11.29 -53.85
CA ALA A 12 7.48 -9.89 -54.17
C ALA A 12 7.33 -8.97 -52.94
N LEU A 13 8.24 -8.01 -52.89
CA LEU A 13 8.37 -6.88 -51.96
C LEU A 13 7.18 -5.91 -52.03
N TYR A 14 6.87 -5.24 -50.91
CA TYR A 14 6.29 -3.89 -50.91
C TYR A 14 6.87 -3.06 -49.75
N SER A 15 7.11 -1.78 -50.03
CA SER A 15 7.74 -0.77 -49.17
C SER A 15 6.86 -0.33 -48.01
N LEU A 16 7.44 -0.14 -46.82
CA LEU A 16 6.79 0.59 -45.73
C LEU A 16 7.25 2.05 -45.73
N ARG A 17 6.39 2.92 -46.27
CA ARG A 17 6.44 4.37 -46.13
C ARG A 17 6.26 4.77 -44.67
N HIS A 18 6.98 5.81 -44.26
CA HIS A 18 6.77 6.56 -43.02
C HIS A 18 5.29 6.84 -42.76
N VAL A 19 4.75 6.26 -41.70
CA VAL A 19 3.57 6.78 -41.00
C VAL A 19 4.08 7.41 -39.71
N LYS A 20 4.37 8.72 -39.76
CA LYS A 20 4.30 9.58 -38.58
C LYS A 20 2.84 9.59 -38.15
N ARG A 21 2.45 8.73 -37.21
CA ARG A 21 1.21 8.91 -36.47
C ARG A 21 1.57 9.73 -35.23
N GLN A 22 1.09 10.97 -35.20
CA GLN A 22 0.95 11.74 -33.97
C GLN A 22 0.20 10.87 -32.96
N LEU A 23 0.89 10.38 -31.93
CA LEU A 23 0.26 10.08 -30.67
C LEU A 23 0.26 11.41 -29.92
N SER A 24 -0.83 12.15 -30.10
CA SER A 24 -1.13 13.33 -29.31
C SER A 24 -1.09 12.97 -27.83
N SER A 25 -0.26 13.69 -27.10
CA SER A 25 -0.22 13.79 -25.65
C SER A 25 -1.61 14.16 -25.11
N THR A 26 -2.34 13.16 -24.64
CA THR A 26 -3.30 13.35 -23.56
C THR A 26 -2.63 12.83 -22.30
N THR A 27 -2.03 13.76 -21.57
CA THR A 27 -1.65 13.61 -20.17
C THR A 27 -2.89 13.25 -19.37
N ASN A 28 -3.02 11.98 -19.01
CA ASN A 28 -3.80 11.55 -17.85
C ASN A 28 -2.87 10.72 -16.99
N SER A 29 -2.69 11.16 -15.75
CA SER A 29 -2.06 10.45 -14.66
C SER A 29 -2.62 9.03 -14.55
N GLN A 30 -1.84 8.02 -14.89
CA GLN A 30 -2.13 6.64 -14.52
C GLN A 30 -0.97 6.12 -13.68
N GLN A 31 -1.23 5.94 -12.39
CA GLN A 31 -0.51 4.99 -11.55
C GLN A 31 -0.41 3.68 -12.34
N GLN A 32 0.80 3.28 -12.74
CA GLN A 32 1.01 1.90 -13.17
C GLN A 32 0.91 1.01 -11.93
N SER A 33 -0.31 0.59 -11.61
CA SER A 33 -0.56 -0.39 -10.56
C SER A 33 0.09 -1.73 -10.94
N SER A 34 1.06 -2.17 -10.16
CA SER A 34 1.70 -3.48 -10.31
C SER A 34 0.66 -4.61 -10.28
N LEU A 35 0.87 -5.63 -11.11
CA LEU A 35 0.06 -6.86 -11.10
C LEU A 35 0.44 -7.77 -9.91
N ALA A 36 1.66 -7.63 -9.37
CA ALA A 36 2.17 -8.44 -8.26
C ALA A 36 1.79 -7.79 -6.92
N THR A 37 0.51 -7.74 -6.60
CA THR A 37 0.01 -7.17 -5.34
C THR A 37 0.38 -8.06 -4.15
N GLN A 38 0.34 -7.50 -2.93
CA GLN A 38 0.68 -8.22 -1.69
C GLN A 38 -0.15 -9.50 -1.48
N PRO A 39 -1.47 -9.56 -1.79
CA PRO A 39 -2.24 -10.80 -1.77
C PRO A 39 -1.65 -11.91 -2.66
N PHE A 40 -1.24 -11.58 -3.88
CA PHE A 40 -0.64 -12.57 -4.80
C PHE A 40 0.77 -12.99 -4.37
N GLN A 41 1.56 -12.07 -3.80
CA GLN A 41 2.86 -12.41 -3.19
C GLN A 41 2.68 -13.44 -2.07
N ARG A 42 1.77 -13.16 -1.13
CA ARG A 42 1.44 -14.06 -0.03
C ARG A 42 0.93 -15.41 -0.54
N LEU A 43 0.05 -15.43 -1.53
CA LEU A 43 -0.47 -16.67 -2.10
C LEU A 43 0.66 -17.53 -2.69
N VAL A 44 1.54 -16.94 -3.52
CA VAL A 44 2.64 -17.67 -4.15
C VAL A 44 3.66 -18.15 -3.12
N GLU A 45 3.99 -17.33 -2.12
CA GLU A 45 4.84 -17.75 -1.00
C GLU A 45 4.23 -18.90 -0.22
N THR A 46 2.94 -18.82 0.12
CA THR A 46 2.21 -19.87 0.85
C THR A 46 2.25 -21.18 0.06
N LEU A 47 1.85 -21.15 -1.21
CA LEU A 47 1.87 -22.33 -2.10
C LEU A 47 3.27 -22.93 -2.24
N LYS A 48 4.31 -22.09 -2.37
CA LYS A 48 5.70 -22.56 -2.45
C LYS A 48 6.15 -23.23 -1.15
N SER A 49 5.81 -22.63 -0.01
CA SER A 49 6.20 -23.13 1.31
C SER A 49 5.55 -24.48 1.64
N SER A 50 4.29 -24.67 1.24
CA SER A 50 3.55 -25.92 1.43
C SER A 50 3.73 -26.93 0.29
N THR A 51 4.51 -26.59 -0.75
CA THR A 51 4.69 -27.39 -1.97
C THR A 51 3.37 -27.75 -2.67
N GLN A 52 2.39 -26.85 -2.59
CA GLN A 52 1.06 -27.00 -3.17
C GLN A 52 0.91 -26.17 -4.45
N THR A 53 -0.11 -26.52 -5.23
CA THR A 53 -0.32 -26.07 -6.60
C THR A 53 -1.73 -25.52 -6.78
N CYS A 54 -1.90 -24.58 -7.70
CA CYS A 54 -3.17 -23.90 -7.93
C CYS A 54 -3.48 -23.79 -9.44
N THR A 55 -4.76 -23.87 -9.79
CA THR A 55 -5.30 -23.48 -11.11
C THR A 55 -6.40 -22.44 -10.95
N ILE A 56 -6.70 -21.72 -12.03
CA ILE A 56 -7.66 -20.61 -12.04
C ILE A 56 -8.67 -20.82 -13.15
N ILE A 57 -9.96 -20.63 -12.84
CA ILE A 57 -11.01 -20.39 -13.82
C ILE A 57 -11.70 -19.06 -13.50
N GLU A 58 -11.60 -18.09 -14.41
CA GLU A 58 -12.12 -16.75 -14.19
C GLU A 58 -13.05 -16.31 -15.33
N SER A 59 -13.92 -15.34 -15.04
CA SER A 59 -14.91 -14.87 -16.00
C SER A 59 -14.96 -13.35 -16.05
N SER A 60 -15.30 -12.69 -14.94
CA SER A 60 -15.53 -11.24 -14.92
C SER A 60 -14.22 -10.45 -14.73
N CYS A 61 -13.20 -11.08 -14.12
CA CYS A 61 -11.83 -10.56 -14.01
C CYS A 61 -11.00 -10.74 -15.29
N GLY A 62 -11.47 -11.53 -16.25
CA GLY A 62 -10.97 -11.46 -17.63
C GLY A 62 -9.50 -11.83 -17.86
N GLY A 63 -8.90 -12.64 -16.99
CA GLY A 63 -7.49 -13.02 -17.07
C GLY A 63 -6.62 -12.30 -16.03
N LEU A 64 -7.19 -11.36 -15.27
CA LEU A 64 -6.43 -10.56 -14.30
C LEU A 64 -5.92 -11.42 -13.14
N ILE A 65 -6.70 -12.38 -12.64
CA ILE A 65 -6.26 -13.23 -11.52
C ILE A 65 -5.05 -14.07 -11.96
N SER A 66 -5.15 -14.68 -13.13
CA SER A 66 -4.07 -15.48 -13.72
C SER A 66 -2.83 -14.61 -13.99
N SER A 67 -3.01 -13.41 -14.55
CA SER A 67 -1.90 -12.49 -14.87
C SER A 67 -1.20 -11.98 -13.61
N SER A 68 -1.95 -11.63 -12.56
CA SER A 68 -1.42 -11.19 -11.28
C SER A 68 -0.61 -12.29 -10.60
N LEU A 69 -1.12 -13.52 -10.57
CA LEU A 69 -0.37 -14.65 -10.04
C LEU A 69 0.93 -14.89 -10.84
N MET A 70 0.85 -14.88 -12.17
CA MET A 70 2.02 -15.07 -13.04
C MET A 70 3.07 -13.97 -12.87
N SER A 71 2.66 -12.75 -12.52
CA SER A 71 3.58 -11.61 -12.33
C SER A 71 4.46 -11.72 -11.09
N VAL A 72 4.15 -12.61 -10.15
CA VAL A 72 4.97 -12.86 -8.96
C VAL A 72 6.12 -13.82 -9.29
N PRO A 73 7.39 -13.48 -9.01
CA PRO A 73 8.53 -14.36 -9.25
C PRO A 73 8.41 -15.74 -8.60
N GLY A 74 8.63 -16.79 -9.38
CA GLY A 74 8.55 -18.18 -8.93
C GLY A 74 7.14 -18.79 -8.99
N SER A 75 6.15 -18.05 -9.51
CA SER A 75 4.80 -18.55 -9.79
C SER A 75 4.78 -19.81 -10.67
N SER A 76 5.75 -19.97 -11.57
CA SER A 76 5.91 -21.16 -12.43
C SER A 76 6.11 -22.48 -11.68
N ARG A 77 6.43 -22.44 -10.38
CA ARG A 77 6.55 -23.64 -9.52
C ARG A 77 5.23 -24.11 -8.94
N VAL A 78 4.21 -23.25 -8.91
CA VAL A 78 2.96 -23.47 -8.17
C VAL A 78 1.72 -23.27 -9.03
N TYR A 79 1.85 -22.69 -10.21
CA TYR A 79 0.74 -22.43 -11.12
C TYR A 79 1.01 -23.01 -12.51
N PHE A 80 0.10 -23.89 -12.95
CA PHE A 80 0.23 -24.64 -14.21
C PHE A 80 -0.70 -24.13 -15.31
N GLY A 81 -1.42 -23.06 -15.06
CA GLY A 81 -2.32 -22.44 -16.02
C GLY A 81 -3.76 -22.40 -15.53
N GLY A 82 -4.60 -21.80 -16.36
CA GLY A 82 -5.99 -21.54 -16.07
C GLY A 82 -6.74 -21.09 -17.32
N THR A 83 -7.99 -20.70 -17.12
CA THR A 83 -8.93 -20.41 -18.21
C THR A 83 -9.70 -19.14 -17.94
N VAL A 84 -9.89 -18.35 -19.00
CA VAL A 84 -10.84 -17.24 -19.01
C VAL A 84 -12.13 -17.67 -19.73
N ALA A 85 -13.19 -17.94 -18.97
CA ALA A 85 -14.50 -18.39 -19.44
C ALA A 85 -15.54 -17.26 -19.38
N TYR A 86 -15.40 -16.24 -20.25
CA TYR A 86 -16.33 -15.10 -20.32
C TYR A 86 -17.80 -15.47 -20.61
N SER A 87 -18.03 -16.57 -21.32
CA SER A 87 -19.35 -16.98 -21.78
C SER A 87 -19.52 -18.47 -21.57
N THR A 88 -20.35 -18.86 -20.59
CA THR A 88 -20.68 -20.26 -20.30
C THR A 88 -21.07 -21.01 -21.57
N LYS A 89 -21.93 -20.42 -22.43
CA LYS A 89 -22.38 -21.00 -23.71
C LYS A 89 -21.26 -21.36 -24.70
N ARG A 90 -20.10 -20.73 -24.59
CA ARG A 90 -18.94 -20.97 -25.47
C ARG A 90 -17.79 -21.66 -24.73
N ALA A 91 -17.95 -21.89 -23.43
CA ALA A 91 -16.89 -22.39 -22.56
C ALA A 91 -16.76 -23.92 -22.57
N GLY A 92 -17.63 -24.68 -23.24
CA GLY A 92 -17.61 -26.15 -23.20
C GLY A 92 -16.23 -26.78 -23.43
N LYS A 93 -15.47 -26.33 -24.44
CA LYS A 93 -14.08 -26.82 -24.66
C LYS A 93 -13.07 -26.36 -23.63
N LEU A 94 -13.35 -25.22 -23.00
CA LEU A 94 -12.51 -24.63 -21.96
C LEU A 94 -12.77 -25.29 -20.60
N LEU A 95 -13.93 -25.90 -20.38
CA LEU A 95 -14.31 -26.55 -19.13
C LEU A 95 -13.72 -27.98 -19.03
N CYS A 96 -12.43 -28.13 -19.28
CA CYS A 96 -11.71 -29.41 -19.28
C CYS A 96 -12.29 -30.47 -20.24
N GLY A 97 -13.13 -30.06 -21.21
CA GLY A 97 -13.85 -30.97 -22.10
C GLY A 97 -15.01 -31.72 -21.44
N ASP A 98 -15.41 -31.34 -20.23
CA ASP A 98 -16.51 -31.93 -19.47
C ASP A 98 -17.87 -31.44 -20.01
N GLU A 99 -18.46 -32.23 -20.92
CA GLU A 99 -19.75 -31.92 -21.53
C GLU A 99 -20.90 -31.90 -20.50
N GLU A 100 -20.82 -32.75 -19.46
CA GLU A 100 -21.84 -32.79 -18.42
C GLU A 100 -21.79 -31.56 -17.52
N LEU A 101 -20.59 -31.10 -17.15
CA LEU A 101 -20.40 -29.82 -16.45
C LEU A 101 -20.92 -28.66 -17.29
N HIS A 102 -20.56 -28.62 -18.57
CA HIS A 102 -21.04 -27.55 -19.46
C HIS A 102 -22.57 -27.52 -19.51
N ASP A 103 -23.24 -28.67 -19.57
CA ASP A 103 -24.70 -28.77 -19.54
C ASP A 103 -25.31 -28.35 -18.19
N ARG A 104 -24.69 -28.72 -17.06
CA ARG A 104 -25.13 -28.28 -15.72
C ARG A 104 -25.00 -26.77 -15.56
N LEU A 105 -23.86 -26.21 -15.99
CA LEU A 105 -23.60 -24.76 -15.95
C LEU A 105 -24.51 -23.97 -16.90
N LEU A 106 -24.91 -24.54 -18.03
CA LEU A 106 -25.91 -23.94 -18.91
C LEU A 106 -27.29 -23.89 -18.24
N LYS A 107 -27.68 -24.96 -17.54
CA LYS A 107 -28.96 -25.03 -16.82
C LYS A 107 -29.00 -24.10 -15.60
N SER A 108 -27.88 -23.90 -14.91
CA SER A 108 -27.78 -23.02 -13.74
C SER A 108 -27.88 -21.53 -14.09
N THR A 109 -27.66 -21.13 -15.34
CA THR A 109 -27.80 -19.73 -15.80
C THR A 109 -29.25 -19.29 -16.10
N SER A 110 -30.25 -20.17 -15.94
CA SER A 110 -31.68 -19.84 -16.09
C SER A 110 -32.31 -19.46 -14.74
N PRO A 111 -33.02 -18.33 -14.60
CA PRO A 111 -33.62 -17.86 -13.35
C PRO A 111 -34.68 -18.79 -12.72
N ALA A 112 -35.13 -19.82 -13.43
CA ALA A 112 -36.27 -20.65 -13.06
C ALA A 112 -35.89 -21.94 -12.28
N ALA A 113 -34.67 -22.04 -11.75
CA ALA A 113 -34.18 -23.27 -11.13
C ALA A 113 -33.44 -23.02 -9.80
N SER A 114 -34.18 -22.72 -8.74
CA SER A 114 -33.68 -22.88 -7.37
C SER A 114 -34.84 -23.08 -6.38
N ASP A 115 -35.11 -24.33 -6.01
CA ASP A 115 -35.94 -24.74 -4.86
C ASP A 115 -35.06 -25.08 -3.62
N ASP A 116 -33.79 -24.68 -3.60
CA ASP A 116 -32.87 -24.96 -2.48
C ASP A 116 -32.71 -23.74 -1.56
N ASP A 117 -33.14 -23.91 -0.32
CA ASP A 117 -33.27 -22.93 0.78
C ASP A 117 -31.92 -22.55 1.44
N ASN A 118 -30.79 -22.68 0.74
CA ASN A 118 -29.49 -22.26 1.25
C ASN A 118 -29.26 -20.77 0.96
N MET A 119 -29.84 -19.92 1.79
CA MET A 119 -29.60 -18.47 1.82
C MET A 119 -28.12 -18.17 2.10
N ILE A 120 -27.52 -17.34 1.24
CA ILE A 120 -26.15 -16.84 1.41
C ILE A 120 -26.15 -15.77 2.52
N VAL A 121 -25.27 -15.93 3.51
CA VAL A 121 -24.98 -14.89 4.51
C VAL A 121 -24.33 -13.69 3.81
N GLY A 122 -24.93 -12.50 3.93
CA GLY A 122 -24.38 -11.25 3.40
C GLY A 122 -25.03 -10.71 2.12
N VAL A 123 -26.11 -11.31 1.64
CA VAL A 123 -26.96 -10.70 0.59
C VAL A 123 -27.86 -9.65 1.25
N GLU A 124 -27.71 -8.39 0.87
CA GLU A 124 -28.46 -7.29 1.49
C GLU A 124 -29.98 -7.48 1.30
N GLU A 125 -30.77 -7.31 2.37
CA GLU A 125 -32.22 -7.54 2.37
C GLU A 125 -32.98 -6.72 1.31
N HIS A 126 -32.38 -5.63 0.83
CA HIS A 126 -32.98 -4.68 -0.09
C HIS A 126 -32.80 -5.03 -1.58
N LEU A 127 -32.13 -6.13 -1.93
CA LEU A 127 -31.96 -6.57 -3.32
C LEU A 127 -33.23 -7.23 -3.87
N SER A 128 -33.54 -7.03 -5.16
CA SER A 128 -34.67 -7.67 -5.82
C SER A 128 -34.49 -9.20 -5.88
N GLU A 129 -35.59 -9.95 -5.91
CA GLU A 129 -35.55 -11.42 -6.02
C GLU A 129 -34.84 -11.90 -7.30
N GLU A 130 -34.94 -11.14 -8.39
CA GLU A 130 -34.20 -11.41 -9.63
C GLU A 130 -32.68 -11.27 -9.44
N THR A 131 -32.24 -10.25 -8.70
CA THR A 131 -30.82 -10.03 -8.38
C THR A 131 -30.29 -11.14 -7.47
N LYS A 132 -31.06 -11.56 -6.46
CA LYS A 132 -30.70 -12.69 -5.59
C LYS A 132 -30.57 -13.99 -6.39
N ALA A 133 -31.53 -14.29 -7.27
CA ALA A 133 -31.48 -15.45 -8.16
C ALA A 133 -30.25 -15.41 -9.10
N TYR A 134 -29.89 -14.23 -9.59
CA TYR A 134 -28.70 -14.06 -10.41
C TYR A 134 -27.40 -14.33 -9.63
N ILE A 135 -27.27 -13.81 -8.41
CA ILE A 135 -26.11 -14.09 -7.54
C ILE A 135 -26.04 -15.58 -7.23
N GLN A 136 -27.17 -16.22 -6.91
CA GLN A 136 -27.24 -17.66 -6.64
C GLN A 136 -26.77 -18.49 -7.84
N SER A 137 -27.13 -18.07 -9.06
CA SER A 137 -26.61 -18.73 -10.29
C SER A 137 -25.09 -18.66 -10.38
N LYS A 138 -24.47 -17.56 -9.92
CA LYS A 138 -23.02 -17.39 -9.91
C LYS A 138 -22.35 -18.20 -8.80
N VAL A 139 -22.97 -18.31 -7.63
CA VAL A 139 -22.51 -19.22 -6.57
C VAL A 139 -22.43 -20.64 -7.09
N LYS A 140 -23.53 -21.18 -7.62
CA LYS A 140 -23.54 -22.52 -8.20
C LYS A 140 -22.51 -22.68 -9.32
N TRP A 141 -22.40 -21.68 -10.19
CA TRP A 141 -21.42 -21.71 -11.27
C TRP A 141 -19.98 -21.81 -10.77
N THR A 142 -19.60 -20.96 -9.81
CA THR A 142 -18.23 -20.94 -9.27
C THR A 142 -17.90 -22.21 -8.50
N GLN A 143 -18.86 -22.78 -7.76
CA GLN A 143 -18.68 -24.06 -7.06
C GLN A 143 -18.44 -25.22 -8.01
N GLU A 144 -19.32 -25.42 -8.99
CA GLU A 144 -19.20 -26.52 -9.94
C GLU A 144 -17.94 -26.39 -10.81
N ALA A 145 -17.60 -25.16 -11.21
CA ALA A 145 -16.37 -24.87 -11.95
C ALA A 145 -15.12 -25.17 -11.11
N ALA A 146 -15.04 -24.70 -9.86
CA ALA A 146 -13.89 -24.93 -8.99
C ALA A 146 -13.66 -26.42 -8.72
N LEU A 147 -14.72 -27.15 -8.35
CA LEU A 147 -14.64 -28.58 -8.08
C LEU A 147 -14.16 -29.37 -9.30
N SER A 148 -14.70 -29.08 -10.48
CA SER A 148 -14.33 -29.80 -11.69
C SER A 148 -12.91 -29.48 -12.13
N TYR A 149 -12.49 -28.22 -12.09
CA TYR A 149 -11.13 -27.84 -12.43
C TYR A 149 -10.09 -28.46 -11.51
N CYS A 150 -10.33 -28.44 -10.20
CA CYS A 150 -9.42 -29.03 -9.23
C CYS A 150 -9.23 -30.53 -9.47
N LYS A 151 -10.31 -31.24 -9.86
CA LYS A 151 -10.28 -32.67 -10.20
C LYS A 151 -9.56 -32.93 -11.53
N HIS A 152 -9.89 -32.19 -12.59
CA HIS A 152 -9.39 -32.45 -13.94
C HIS A 152 -7.96 -31.99 -14.16
N MET A 153 -7.56 -30.88 -13.54
CA MET A 153 -6.20 -30.33 -13.63
C MET A 153 -5.25 -30.96 -12.61
N ASP A 154 -5.79 -31.76 -11.68
CA ASP A 154 -5.07 -32.41 -10.59
C ASP A 154 -4.17 -31.47 -9.78
N THR A 155 -4.70 -30.29 -9.45
CA THR A 155 -4.04 -29.31 -8.58
C THR A 155 -4.56 -29.40 -7.15
N ASP A 156 -3.79 -28.91 -6.17
CA ASP A 156 -4.19 -28.91 -4.75
C ASP A 156 -5.37 -27.97 -4.51
N PHE A 157 -5.38 -26.83 -5.20
CA PHE A 157 -6.45 -25.84 -5.12
C PHE A 157 -6.90 -25.35 -6.50
N THR A 158 -8.13 -24.89 -6.57
CA THR A 158 -8.67 -24.13 -7.71
C THR A 158 -9.38 -22.88 -7.24
N ILE A 159 -9.04 -21.74 -7.82
CA ILE A 159 -9.78 -20.49 -7.66
C ILE A 159 -10.78 -20.38 -8.82
N ALA A 160 -12.07 -20.23 -8.50
CA ALA A 160 -13.10 -19.89 -9.47
C ALA A 160 -13.68 -18.50 -9.20
N GLU A 161 -13.74 -17.66 -10.23
CA GLU A 161 -14.32 -16.32 -10.19
C GLU A 161 -15.44 -16.17 -11.23
N GLY A 162 -16.57 -15.63 -10.81
CA GLY A 162 -17.63 -15.23 -11.73
C GLY A 162 -18.58 -14.20 -11.13
N GLY A 163 -19.03 -13.25 -11.93
CA GLY A 163 -19.92 -12.20 -11.46
C GLY A 163 -20.28 -11.18 -12.53
N ALA A 164 -20.61 -9.98 -12.07
CA ALA A 164 -20.90 -8.82 -12.90
C ALA A 164 -19.93 -7.69 -12.53
N THR A 165 -18.94 -7.42 -13.39
CA THR A 165 -17.86 -6.48 -13.06
C THR A 165 -18.33 -5.06 -12.78
N GLY A 166 -19.42 -4.60 -13.40
CA GLY A 166 -19.82 -3.19 -13.40
C GLY A 166 -18.90 -2.27 -14.22
N PRO A 167 -19.22 -0.96 -14.33
CA PRO A 167 -20.54 -0.37 -14.03
C PRO A 167 -21.55 -0.55 -15.19
N THR A 168 -21.10 -1.03 -16.36
CA THR A 168 -21.94 -1.15 -17.57
C THR A 168 -22.96 -2.29 -17.54
N PHE A 169 -22.79 -3.25 -16.63
CA PHE A 169 -23.74 -4.32 -16.36
C PHE A 169 -23.79 -4.59 -14.84
N HIS A 170 -24.93 -4.30 -14.24
CA HIS A 170 -25.26 -4.56 -12.84
C HIS A 170 -26.72 -5.05 -12.76
N PRO A 171 -27.04 -6.04 -11.92
CA PRO A 171 -28.41 -6.40 -11.61
C PRO A 171 -29.19 -5.22 -11.01
N GLU A 172 -30.52 -5.25 -11.12
CA GLU A 172 -31.38 -4.18 -10.59
C GLU A 172 -31.18 -4.02 -9.08
N GLY A 173 -30.94 -2.77 -8.63
CA GLY A 173 -30.66 -2.44 -7.24
C GLY A 173 -29.17 -2.37 -6.86
N MET A 174 -28.25 -2.81 -7.72
CA MET A 174 -26.80 -2.70 -7.46
C MET A 174 -26.20 -1.44 -8.10
N LYS A 175 -25.34 -0.71 -7.37
CA LYS A 175 -24.74 0.55 -7.84
C LYS A 175 -23.45 0.40 -8.66
N ALA A 176 -22.74 -0.73 -8.53
CA ALA A 176 -21.45 -0.95 -9.19
C ALA A 176 -21.36 -2.35 -9.80
N GLY A 177 -20.88 -3.34 -9.05
CA GLY A 177 -20.72 -4.71 -9.52
C GLY A 177 -20.46 -5.66 -8.34
N PHE A 178 -20.35 -6.95 -8.66
CA PHE A 178 -19.98 -7.98 -7.69
C PHE A 178 -19.20 -9.11 -8.36
N ALA A 179 -18.42 -9.84 -7.58
CA ALA A 179 -17.87 -11.13 -7.94
C ALA A 179 -18.23 -12.17 -6.89
N VAL A 180 -18.49 -13.38 -7.35
CA VAL A 180 -18.56 -14.57 -6.52
C VAL A 180 -17.26 -15.33 -6.72
N LEU A 181 -16.66 -15.73 -5.60
CA LEU A 181 -15.40 -16.43 -5.53
C LEU A 181 -15.60 -17.77 -4.83
N ALA A 182 -15.06 -18.84 -5.38
CA ALA A 182 -15.03 -20.15 -4.76
C ALA A 182 -13.61 -20.72 -4.81
N VAL A 183 -13.20 -21.38 -3.73
CA VAL A 183 -11.94 -22.13 -3.70
C VAL A 183 -12.25 -23.59 -3.41
N ALA A 184 -11.93 -24.45 -4.38
CA ALA A 184 -11.95 -25.89 -4.19
C ALA A 184 -10.56 -26.41 -3.84
N GLY A 185 -10.48 -27.47 -3.05
CA GLY A 185 -9.23 -28.15 -2.74
C GLY A 185 -9.45 -29.44 -1.97
N ARG A 186 -8.35 -30.04 -1.49
CA ARG A 186 -8.36 -31.27 -0.69
C ARG A 186 -7.88 -30.99 0.72
N ARG A 187 -8.55 -31.54 1.74
CA ARG A 187 -8.06 -31.50 3.12
C ARG A 187 -6.89 -32.47 3.29
N SER A 188 -6.01 -32.17 4.23
CA SER A 188 -4.91 -33.07 4.61
C SER A 188 -5.45 -34.47 4.93
N GLY A 189 -4.99 -35.47 4.16
CA GLY A 189 -5.39 -36.88 4.34
C GLY A 189 -6.72 -37.28 3.72
N GLN A 190 -7.33 -36.42 2.88
CA GLN A 190 -8.53 -36.74 2.10
C GLN A 190 -8.26 -36.55 0.60
N ASP A 191 -8.65 -37.54 -0.21
CA ASP A 191 -8.49 -37.48 -1.68
C ASP A 191 -9.64 -36.73 -2.38
N ASP A 192 -10.77 -36.58 -1.68
CA ASP A 192 -11.96 -35.93 -2.21
C ASP A 192 -11.79 -34.40 -2.28
N VAL A 193 -12.06 -33.85 -3.46
CA VAL A 193 -12.11 -32.40 -3.69
C VAL A 193 -13.45 -31.86 -3.18
N GLU A 194 -13.39 -30.84 -2.33
CA GLU A 194 -14.55 -30.11 -1.81
C GLU A 194 -14.40 -28.59 -1.97
N ILE A 195 -15.48 -27.84 -1.72
CA ILE A 195 -15.42 -26.38 -1.61
C ILE A 195 -14.93 -26.03 -0.20
N LEU A 196 -13.74 -25.44 -0.12
CA LEU A 196 -13.12 -25.04 1.14
C LEU A 196 -13.54 -23.63 1.56
N ALA A 197 -13.80 -22.75 0.60
CA ALA A 197 -14.23 -21.38 0.87
C ALA A 197 -15.10 -20.83 -0.27
N GLN A 198 -16.06 -19.97 0.09
CA GLN A 198 -16.96 -19.26 -0.83
C GLN A 198 -17.14 -17.83 -0.33
N LYS A 199 -17.02 -16.83 -1.21
CA LYS A 199 -17.15 -15.41 -0.85
C LYS A 199 -17.91 -14.64 -1.93
N LEU A 200 -18.85 -13.80 -1.51
CA LEU A 200 -19.45 -12.75 -2.35
C LEU A 200 -18.71 -11.45 -2.07
N VAL A 201 -18.19 -10.82 -3.13
CA VAL A 201 -17.49 -9.54 -3.06
C VAL A 201 -18.32 -8.49 -3.77
N LEU A 202 -18.85 -7.54 -3.01
CA LEU A 202 -19.58 -6.39 -3.53
C LEU A 202 -18.60 -5.24 -3.77
N SER A 203 -18.71 -4.57 -4.91
CA SER A 203 -17.94 -3.35 -5.17
C SER A 203 -18.78 -2.10 -4.91
N THR A 204 -18.10 -1.03 -4.48
CA THR A 204 -18.63 0.34 -4.44
C THR A 204 -18.02 1.24 -5.53
N HIS A 205 -17.05 0.75 -6.31
CA HIS A 205 -16.37 1.59 -7.31
C HIS A 205 -17.19 1.71 -8.60
N GLY A 206 -17.32 2.94 -9.10
CA GLY A 206 -17.86 3.25 -10.42
C GLY A 206 -16.88 2.98 -11.56
N ASP A 207 -15.77 2.28 -11.31
CA ASP A 207 -14.71 1.99 -12.27
C ASP A 207 -14.53 0.48 -12.47
N ARG A 208 -14.53 0.04 -13.74
CA ARG A 208 -14.47 -1.38 -14.08
C ARG A 208 -13.13 -2.02 -13.74
N GLU A 209 -12.02 -1.31 -13.93
CA GLU A 209 -10.68 -1.82 -13.68
C GLU A 209 -10.43 -1.97 -12.18
N MET A 210 -10.84 -0.98 -11.38
CA MET A 210 -10.81 -1.05 -9.93
C MET A 210 -11.61 -2.24 -9.40
N ASN A 211 -12.78 -2.52 -9.99
CA ASN A 211 -13.60 -3.68 -9.64
C ASN A 211 -12.86 -4.99 -9.92
N MET A 212 -12.26 -5.14 -11.11
CA MET A 212 -11.49 -6.33 -11.44
C MET A 212 -10.33 -6.55 -10.48
N ARG A 213 -9.63 -5.48 -10.09
CA ARG A 213 -8.51 -5.54 -9.12
C ARG A 213 -8.99 -5.96 -7.73
N LEU A 214 -10.07 -5.35 -7.24
CA LEU A 214 -10.70 -5.73 -5.97
C LEU A 214 -11.04 -7.23 -5.93
N TYR A 215 -11.66 -7.74 -7.00
CA TYR A 215 -12.04 -9.16 -7.06
C TYR A 215 -10.83 -10.09 -7.19
N ALA A 216 -9.80 -9.67 -7.92
CA ALA A 216 -8.58 -10.46 -8.07
C ALA A 216 -7.81 -10.59 -6.74
N ASP A 217 -7.63 -9.48 -6.02
CA ASP A 217 -6.97 -9.48 -4.70
C ASP A 217 -7.78 -10.32 -3.70
N ALA A 218 -9.10 -10.17 -3.67
CA ALA A 218 -9.97 -10.96 -2.81
C ALA A 218 -9.93 -12.47 -3.13
N ALA A 219 -9.72 -12.85 -4.40
CA ALA A 219 -9.58 -14.25 -4.80
C ALA A 219 -8.27 -14.86 -4.30
N ALA A 220 -7.18 -14.09 -4.32
CA ALA A 220 -5.91 -14.53 -3.76
C ALA A 220 -5.98 -14.73 -2.23
N GLU A 221 -6.58 -13.78 -1.52
CA GLU A 221 -6.80 -13.88 -0.07
C GLU A 221 -7.67 -15.09 0.30
N LEU A 222 -8.78 -15.28 -0.40
CA LEU A 222 -9.69 -16.42 -0.16
C LEU A 222 -8.98 -17.76 -0.36
N CYS A 223 -8.04 -17.85 -1.30
CA CYS A 223 -7.25 -19.06 -1.51
C CYS A 223 -6.31 -19.33 -0.33
N VAL A 224 -5.66 -18.31 0.23
CA VAL A 224 -4.82 -18.46 1.42
C VAL A 224 -5.66 -18.90 2.63
N GLU A 225 -6.86 -18.32 2.82
CA GLU A 225 -7.79 -18.75 3.86
C GLU A 225 -8.19 -20.23 3.68
N ALA A 226 -8.53 -20.64 2.46
CA ALA A 226 -8.87 -22.02 2.13
C ALA A 226 -7.70 -23.00 2.38
N MET A 227 -6.47 -22.60 2.09
CA MET A 227 -5.27 -23.40 2.37
C MET A 227 -5.10 -23.67 3.87
N ASN A 228 -5.39 -22.68 4.72
CA ASN A 228 -5.36 -22.84 6.17
C ASN A 228 -6.46 -23.79 6.67
N ILE A 229 -7.66 -23.74 6.07
CA ILE A 229 -8.77 -24.66 6.35
C ILE A 229 -8.39 -26.11 5.98
N ALA A 230 -7.68 -26.29 4.87
CA ALA A 230 -7.28 -27.61 4.38
C ALA A 230 -6.20 -28.28 5.24
N ASN A 231 -5.30 -27.49 5.86
CA ASN A 231 -4.13 -27.97 6.60
C ASN A 231 -4.05 -27.40 8.03
N PRO A 232 -4.94 -27.83 8.95
CA PRO A 232 -4.86 -27.42 10.34
C PRO A 232 -3.69 -28.13 11.04
N SER A 233 -2.49 -27.57 10.98
CA SER A 233 -1.35 -28.02 11.79
C SER A 233 -1.46 -27.40 13.19
N ILE A 234 -1.57 -28.23 14.24
CA ILE A 234 -1.59 -27.76 15.62
C ILE A 234 -0.17 -27.37 16.04
N GLU A 235 0.11 -26.07 15.99
CA GLU A 235 0.83 -25.31 17.03
C GLU A 235 0.43 -23.84 16.91
N MET A 236 -0.70 -23.49 17.53
CA MET A 236 -0.94 -22.15 18.06
C MET A 236 -0.71 -22.26 19.55
N THR A 237 0.28 -21.54 20.08
CA THR A 237 0.31 -21.20 21.50
C THR A 237 -0.94 -20.40 21.81
N THR A 238 -1.86 -21.05 22.50
CA THR A 238 -3.10 -20.50 23.02
C THR A 238 -2.81 -19.62 24.24
N GLU A 239 -3.10 -18.33 24.15
CA GLU A 239 -3.83 -17.65 25.22
C GLU A 239 -5.28 -17.51 24.75
N GLN A 240 -6.18 -18.28 25.39
CA GLN A 240 -7.63 -18.13 25.20
C GLN A 240 -8.13 -17.03 26.13
N PRO A 241 -8.94 -16.07 25.64
CA PRO A 241 -9.91 -15.39 26.48
C PRO A 241 -11.19 -16.22 26.56
N ASP A 242 -11.74 -16.27 27.77
CA ASP A 242 -12.97 -16.93 28.17
C ASP A 242 -14.15 -16.70 27.21
N THR A 243 -14.75 -17.80 26.77
CA THR A 243 -16.07 -17.84 26.17
C THR A 243 -17.14 -17.59 27.23
N ASN A 244 -17.65 -16.36 27.33
CA ASN A 244 -19.04 -16.07 27.72
C ASN A 244 -19.35 -14.56 27.61
N GLN A 245 -19.54 -14.09 26.38
CA GLN A 245 -20.54 -13.06 26.02
C GLN A 245 -20.53 -12.92 24.49
N VAL A 246 -21.48 -13.58 23.83
CA VAL A 246 -21.77 -13.35 22.42
C VAL A 246 -22.42 -11.97 22.31
N GLN A 247 -21.62 -10.95 22.01
CA GLN A 247 -22.08 -9.77 21.28
C GLN A 247 -21.46 -9.84 19.89
N SER A 248 -22.30 -9.56 18.89
CA SER A 248 -21.96 -9.51 17.47
C SER A 248 -20.65 -8.77 17.21
N THR A 249 -19.63 -9.46 16.70
CA THR A 249 -18.44 -8.80 16.15
C THR A 249 -18.56 -8.71 14.64
N ASN A 250 -18.52 -7.46 14.20
CA ASN A 250 -18.75 -6.94 12.87
C ASN A 250 -17.69 -7.40 11.85
N VAL A 251 -18.01 -7.08 10.59
CA VAL A 251 -17.11 -6.82 9.46
C VAL A 251 -15.69 -6.52 9.94
N THR A 252 -14.67 -7.17 9.38
CA THR A 252 -13.26 -6.84 9.65
C THR A 252 -13.03 -5.35 9.33
N ASP A 253 -12.95 -4.53 10.38
CA ASP A 253 -12.74 -3.08 10.27
C ASP A 253 -11.45 -2.83 9.48
N LYS A 254 -11.59 -2.39 8.23
CA LYS A 254 -10.41 -1.92 7.50
C LYS A 254 -9.97 -0.63 8.16
N LEU A 255 -8.84 -0.65 8.87
CA LEU A 255 -8.23 0.56 9.38
C LEU A 255 -7.71 1.37 8.17
N TYR A 256 -8.30 2.54 7.91
CA TYR A 256 -7.84 3.56 6.96
C TYR A 256 -8.10 4.95 7.54
N LEU A 257 -7.43 5.98 7.01
CA LEU A 257 -7.68 7.37 7.41
C LEU A 257 -8.48 8.10 6.33
N ASP A 258 -9.76 8.39 6.60
CA ASP A 258 -10.51 9.39 5.83
C ASP A 258 -10.21 10.79 6.40
N ARG A 259 -9.57 11.67 5.61
CA ARG A 259 -9.24 13.03 6.05
C ARG A 259 -10.47 13.89 6.37
N SER A 260 -11.64 13.53 5.83
CA SER A 260 -12.94 14.16 6.05
C SER A 260 -12.90 15.70 6.01
N SER A 261 -12.19 16.26 5.02
CA SER A 261 -11.89 17.70 4.98
C SER A 261 -13.13 18.58 4.89
N HIS A 262 -14.22 18.06 4.30
CA HIS A 262 -15.51 18.73 4.17
C HIS A 262 -16.19 19.01 5.52
N LEU A 263 -15.86 18.26 6.59
CA LEU A 263 -16.43 18.45 7.93
C LEU A 263 -15.75 19.60 8.69
N ARG A 264 -14.52 19.94 8.33
CA ARG A 264 -13.64 20.80 9.14
C ARG A 264 -14.21 22.18 9.39
N SER A 265 -14.93 22.75 8.42
CA SER A 265 -15.52 24.09 8.52
C SER A 265 -16.86 24.14 9.27
N ASP A 266 -17.48 23.00 9.56
CA ASP A 266 -18.74 22.94 10.28
C ASP A 266 -18.47 22.92 11.79
N ALA A 267 -18.79 24.02 12.46
CA ALA A 267 -18.50 24.19 13.89
C ALA A 267 -19.29 23.23 14.78
N GLU A 268 -20.53 22.89 14.41
CA GLU A 268 -21.37 22.00 15.21
C GLU A 268 -20.90 20.55 15.05
N VAL A 269 -20.59 20.12 13.82
CA VAL A 269 -20.00 18.79 13.59
C VAL A 269 -18.65 18.68 14.28
N MET A 270 -17.78 19.70 14.20
CA MET A 270 -16.50 19.65 14.90
C MET A 270 -16.68 19.56 16.42
N LYS A 271 -17.64 20.30 16.98
CA LYS A 271 -17.97 20.20 18.41
C LYS A 271 -18.46 18.81 18.79
N GLU A 272 -19.27 18.16 17.97
CA GLU A 272 -19.68 16.77 18.17
C GLU A 272 -18.47 15.82 18.16
N LEU A 273 -17.64 15.89 17.12
CA LEU A 273 -16.45 15.04 16.98
C LEU A 273 -15.44 15.22 18.11
N TYR A 274 -15.30 16.43 18.65
CA TYR A 274 -14.45 16.72 19.81
C TYR A 274 -14.98 16.03 21.09
N ASN A 275 -16.29 15.86 21.22
CA ASN A 275 -16.91 15.35 22.45
C ASN A 275 -17.22 13.84 22.40
N ARG A 276 -16.93 13.18 21.27
CA ARG A 276 -17.06 11.72 21.14
C ARG A 276 -16.09 11.01 22.10
N SER A 277 -16.62 10.08 22.90
CA SER A 277 -15.83 9.33 23.89
C SER A 277 -14.80 8.40 23.27
N ASP A 278 -15.09 7.90 22.07
CA ASP A 278 -14.23 7.05 21.26
C ASP A 278 -13.20 7.82 20.44
N ALA A 279 -13.18 9.17 20.51
CA ALA A 279 -12.18 9.98 19.82
C ALA A 279 -10.76 9.60 20.26
N GLN A 280 -9.91 9.27 19.28
CA GLN A 280 -8.54 8.83 19.45
C GLN A 280 -7.54 9.98 19.22
N HIS A 281 -6.38 9.89 19.88
CA HIS A 281 -5.37 10.94 19.86
C HIS A 281 -3.99 10.41 19.50
N VAL A 282 -3.36 11.05 18.51
CA VAL A 282 -1.93 10.92 18.26
C VAL A 282 -1.23 11.94 19.14
N ILE A 283 -0.49 11.47 20.14
CA ILE A 283 0.24 12.36 21.05
C ILE A 283 1.62 12.64 20.44
N VAL A 284 1.88 13.90 20.15
CA VAL A 284 3.18 14.39 19.68
C VAL A 284 3.83 15.20 20.79
N LYS A 285 4.97 14.74 21.29
CA LYS A 285 5.75 15.42 22.30
C LYS A 285 6.86 16.27 21.64
N GLY A 286 6.92 17.54 22.02
CA GLY A 286 7.78 18.53 21.37
C GLY A 286 7.48 18.62 19.87
N ALA A 287 8.52 18.62 19.05
CA ALA A 287 8.41 18.71 17.59
C ALA A 287 8.69 17.38 16.86
N SER A 288 9.03 16.32 17.59
CA SER A 288 9.67 15.16 16.97
C SER A 288 9.45 13.82 17.63
N GLU A 289 8.68 13.70 18.71
CA GLU A 289 8.41 12.42 19.36
C GLU A 289 6.93 12.07 19.30
N VAL A 290 6.62 10.79 19.05
CA VAL A 290 5.25 10.25 19.07
C VAL A 290 5.15 9.12 20.09
N LEU A 291 3.95 8.91 20.62
CA LEU A 291 3.68 7.83 21.55
C LEU A 291 3.45 6.49 20.82
N LEU A 292 4.33 5.53 21.03
CA LEU A 292 4.23 4.18 20.50
C LEU A 292 3.58 3.24 21.53
N GLY A 293 2.80 2.29 21.05
CA GLY A 293 2.23 1.20 21.85
C GLY A 293 2.93 -0.15 21.62
N SER A 294 3.54 -0.31 20.45
CA SER A 294 4.39 -1.44 20.06
C SER A 294 5.50 -0.94 19.13
N ASP A 295 6.34 -1.85 18.63
CA ASP A 295 7.37 -1.49 17.65
C ASP A 295 6.82 -1.06 16.29
N ASP A 296 5.57 -1.44 15.95
CA ASP A 296 4.94 -1.20 14.65
C ASP A 296 3.63 -0.38 14.72
N GLN A 297 3.16 0.00 15.92
CA GLN A 297 1.93 0.74 16.12
C GLN A 297 2.07 1.90 17.12
N LEU A 298 1.33 2.97 16.83
CA LEU A 298 1.10 4.09 17.75
C LEU A 298 0.15 3.67 18.87
N SER A 299 0.35 4.24 20.05
CA SER A 299 -0.67 4.23 21.10
C SER A 299 -1.63 5.38 20.83
N LEU A 300 -2.93 5.08 20.68
CA LEU A 300 -3.97 6.05 20.30
C LEU A 300 -5.00 6.21 21.44
N PRO A 301 -4.64 6.87 22.56
CA PRO A 301 -5.51 6.96 23.73
C PRO A 301 -6.82 7.71 23.43
N THR A 302 -7.90 7.23 24.03
CA THR A 302 -9.20 7.90 24.03
C THR A 302 -9.34 8.87 25.22
N LEU A 303 -10.40 9.68 25.21
CA LEU A 303 -10.67 10.64 26.30
C LEU A 303 -10.94 9.99 27.65
N GLU A 304 -11.43 8.74 27.65
CA GLU A 304 -11.79 8.01 28.85
C GLU A 304 -10.61 7.29 29.50
N GLN A 305 -9.49 7.15 28.79
CA GLN A 305 -8.33 6.45 29.32
C GLN A 305 -7.63 7.28 30.42
N PRO A 306 -7.37 6.70 31.61
CA PRO A 306 -6.71 7.40 32.71
C PRO A 306 -5.32 7.95 32.34
N PHE A 307 -4.61 7.25 31.46
CA PHE A 307 -3.29 7.65 30.96
C PHE A 307 -3.29 9.07 30.35
N LEU A 308 -4.34 9.46 29.62
CA LEU A 308 -4.40 10.82 29.06
C LEU A 308 -4.42 11.89 30.17
N GLY A 309 -4.98 11.56 31.34
CA GLY A 309 -4.95 12.43 32.51
C GLY A 309 -3.57 12.56 33.16
N THR A 310 -2.73 11.51 33.10
CA THR A 310 -1.40 11.53 33.72
C THR A 310 -0.37 12.31 32.90
N LEU A 311 -0.66 12.62 31.63
CA LEU A 311 0.19 13.43 30.76
C LEU A 311 0.24 14.92 31.14
N PHE A 312 -0.68 15.40 31.99
CA PHE A 312 -0.81 16.82 32.31
C PHE A 312 -0.67 17.06 33.81
N GLU A 313 0.11 18.06 34.19
CA GLU A 313 0.34 18.44 35.60
C GLU A 313 -0.90 19.07 36.25
N THR A 314 -1.78 19.69 35.46
CA THR A 314 -2.97 20.40 35.93
C THR A 314 -4.16 20.15 35.00
N ASP A 315 -5.38 20.23 35.55
CA ASP A 315 -6.62 20.13 34.76
C ASP A 315 -6.73 21.24 33.70
N ASP A 316 -6.19 22.44 33.98
CA ASP A 316 -6.16 23.55 33.03
C ASP A 316 -5.25 23.25 31.83
N ALA A 317 -4.07 22.67 32.06
CA ALA A 317 -3.17 22.26 30.98
C ALA A 317 -3.80 21.15 30.11
N LYS A 318 -4.48 20.18 30.74
CA LYS A 318 -5.23 19.15 30.02
C LYS A 318 -6.33 19.76 29.16
N LYS A 319 -7.09 20.70 29.72
CA LYS A 319 -8.17 21.40 29.01
C LYS A 319 -7.63 22.18 27.81
N GLU A 320 -6.53 22.92 27.99
CA GLU A 320 -5.89 23.67 26.90
C GLU A 320 -5.42 22.73 25.77
N ALA A 321 -4.81 21.59 26.10
CA ALA A 321 -4.38 20.62 25.10
C ALA A 321 -5.55 20.00 24.31
N LEU A 322 -6.66 19.70 25.01
CA LEU A 322 -7.88 19.17 24.39
C LEU A 322 -8.60 20.18 23.50
N GLU A 323 -8.59 21.46 23.88
CA GLU A 323 -9.19 22.54 23.07
C GLU A 323 -8.36 22.83 21.81
N ASN A 324 -7.05 22.58 21.85
CA ASN A 324 -6.11 22.95 20.80
C ASN A 324 -5.65 21.80 19.88
N ARG A 325 -6.22 20.60 20.05
CA ARG A 325 -5.93 19.45 19.20
C ARG A 325 -6.36 19.69 17.74
N THR A 326 -5.68 19.04 16.79
CA THR A 326 -5.98 19.20 15.36
C THR A 326 -6.66 17.96 14.81
N PHE A 327 -7.82 18.13 14.19
CA PHE A 327 -8.55 17.04 13.55
C PHE A 327 -7.82 16.54 12.31
N LEU A 328 -7.38 15.28 12.35
CA LEU A 328 -6.67 14.63 11.26
C LEU A 328 -7.64 13.99 10.26
N GLY A 329 -8.74 13.45 10.78
CA GLY A 329 -9.70 12.68 10.01
C GLY A 329 -10.49 11.71 10.87
N ARG A 330 -11.02 10.67 10.23
CA ARG A 330 -11.77 9.57 10.84
C ARG A 330 -11.13 8.24 10.47
N LEU A 331 -11.02 7.34 11.43
CA LEU A 331 -10.39 6.03 11.29
C LEU A 331 -11.42 4.94 11.05
N GLY A 332 -11.10 4.11 10.06
CA GLY A 332 -11.81 2.88 9.73
C GLY A 332 -13.29 3.09 9.37
N ASP A 333 -14.00 1.96 9.31
CA ASP A 333 -15.42 1.95 8.94
C ASP A 333 -16.32 2.54 10.04
N GLU A 334 -15.88 2.47 11.30
CA GLU A 334 -16.53 3.13 12.45
C GLU A 334 -16.43 4.67 12.41
N GLN A 335 -15.60 5.20 11.51
CA GLN A 335 -15.39 6.64 11.32
C GLN A 335 -14.99 7.33 12.64
N THR A 336 -14.12 6.67 13.40
CA THR A 336 -13.66 7.10 14.73
C THR A 336 -12.84 8.38 14.61
N PRO A 337 -13.20 9.49 15.29
CA PRO A 337 -12.47 10.75 15.15
C PRO A 337 -11.02 10.61 15.61
N LEU A 338 -10.09 11.13 14.81
CA LEU A 338 -8.66 11.13 15.12
C LEU A 338 -8.13 12.56 15.20
N PHE A 339 -7.42 12.85 16.29
CA PHE A 339 -6.83 14.15 16.55
C PHE A 339 -5.32 14.07 16.80
N ALA A 340 -4.56 15.05 16.34
CA ALA A 340 -3.20 15.30 16.80
C ALA A 340 -3.24 16.19 18.05
N MET A 341 -2.54 15.78 19.09
CA MET A 341 -2.42 16.52 20.34
C MET A 341 -0.95 16.84 20.61
N TYR A 342 -0.66 18.10 20.89
CA TYR A 342 0.67 18.54 21.28
C TYR A 342 0.88 18.36 22.78
N LEU A 343 2.06 17.83 23.14
CA LEU A 343 2.56 17.77 24.49
C LEU A 343 3.90 18.53 24.56
N PRO A 344 4.12 19.42 25.55
CA PRO A 344 5.39 20.10 25.71
C PRO A 344 6.59 19.15 25.82
N GLU A 345 7.75 19.58 25.31
CA GLU A 345 8.98 18.77 25.31
C GLU A 345 9.46 18.44 26.73
N ASP A 346 9.28 19.38 27.67
CA ASP A 346 9.68 19.22 29.07
C ASP A 346 8.70 18.38 29.90
N THR A 347 7.60 17.86 29.31
CA THR A 347 6.64 17.04 30.06
C THR A 347 7.28 15.75 30.54
N ASN A 348 7.30 15.58 31.87
CA ASN A 348 7.73 14.35 32.52
C ASN A 348 6.66 13.27 32.38
N VAL A 349 6.89 12.29 31.53
CA VAL A 349 5.99 11.16 31.35
C VAL A 349 6.59 9.95 32.05
N SER A 350 5.95 9.49 33.12
CA SER A 350 6.23 8.15 33.66
C SER A 350 5.69 7.12 32.66
N SER A 351 6.56 6.21 32.20
CA SER A 351 6.17 5.08 31.35
C SER A 351 4.92 4.39 31.93
N ASP A 352 3.90 4.20 31.10
CA ASP A 352 2.64 3.58 31.53
C ASP A 352 2.86 2.09 31.86
N SER A 353 1.98 1.57 32.72
CA SER A 353 1.73 0.15 32.96
C SER A 353 1.42 -0.68 31.69
N ASN A 354 1.05 -0.01 30.58
CA ASN A 354 0.74 -0.61 29.28
C ASN A 354 1.91 -0.57 28.26
N ASN A 355 3.16 -0.41 28.71
CA ASN A 355 4.36 -0.51 27.86
C ASN A 355 4.47 0.56 26.74
N SER A 356 3.68 1.64 26.78
CA SER A 356 3.78 2.75 25.83
C SER A 356 4.99 3.64 26.10
N TYR A 357 5.65 4.13 25.06
CA TYR A 357 6.84 4.96 25.17
C TYR A 357 6.91 6.03 24.07
N PHE A 358 7.50 7.17 24.39
CA PHE A 358 7.80 8.20 23.38
C PHE A 358 9.06 7.82 22.62
N ALA A 359 9.03 8.01 21.31
CA ALA A 359 10.21 7.85 20.49
C ALA A 359 10.22 8.83 19.33
N ASN A 360 11.42 9.12 18.84
CA ASN A 360 11.62 10.07 17.76
C ASN A 360 10.92 9.61 16.48
N THR A 361 9.96 10.40 16.00
CA THR A 361 9.16 10.14 14.80
C THR A 361 10.04 9.93 13.58
N ARG A 362 11.14 10.69 13.43
CA ARG A 362 12.01 10.60 12.25
C ARG A 362 12.74 9.26 12.15
N SER A 363 13.19 8.70 13.29
CA SER A 363 13.89 7.41 13.30
C SER A 363 12.94 6.22 13.43
N ARG A 364 11.81 6.36 14.15
CA ARG A 364 10.91 5.25 14.47
C ARG A 364 9.66 5.14 13.60
N ALA A 365 9.10 6.24 13.08
CA ALA A 365 7.90 6.14 12.23
C ALA A 365 8.07 5.23 11.00
N PRO A 366 9.25 5.10 10.37
CA PRO A 366 9.46 4.15 9.29
C PRO A 366 9.26 2.68 9.69
N MET A 367 9.38 2.35 10.99
CA MET A 367 9.15 1.01 11.53
C MET A 367 7.67 0.73 11.83
N LEU A 368 6.82 1.76 11.82
CA LEU A 368 5.39 1.61 11.97
C LEU A 368 4.77 0.98 10.72
N SER A 369 3.64 0.31 10.91
CA SER A 369 2.78 -0.09 9.79
C SER A 369 2.40 1.12 8.93
N PRO A 370 2.11 0.93 7.62
CA PRO A 370 1.92 2.05 6.68
C PRO A 370 0.93 3.12 7.14
N LEU A 371 -0.21 2.71 7.70
CA LEU A 371 -1.22 3.63 8.22
C LEU A 371 -0.73 4.39 9.47
N HIS A 372 -0.11 3.70 10.42
CA HIS A 372 0.42 4.35 11.62
C HIS A 372 1.56 5.30 11.29
N ASN A 373 2.39 4.98 10.30
CA ASN A 373 3.40 5.91 9.77
C ASN A 373 2.74 7.15 9.14
N GLU A 374 1.73 6.98 8.28
CA GLU A 374 0.99 8.12 7.68
C GLU A 374 0.40 9.04 8.77
N ILE A 375 -0.23 8.44 9.78
CA ILE A 375 -0.85 9.16 10.88
C ILE A 375 0.20 9.90 11.73
N ALA A 376 1.31 9.24 12.08
CA ALA A 376 2.40 9.83 12.86
C ALA A 376 3.00 11.06 12.14
N LEU A 377 3.28 10.92 10.84
CA LEU A 377 3.83 12.01 10.03
C LEU A 377 2.82 13.14 9.87
N THR A 378 1.54 12.83 9.66
CA THR A 378 0.47 13.84 9.54
C THR A 378 0.31 14.62 10.85
N ALA A 379 0.28 13.94 11.99
CA ALA A 379 0.17 14.57 13.30
C ALA A 379 1.36 15.49 13.58
N THR A 380 2.58 14.99 13.33
CA THR A 380 3.83 15.74 13.49
C THR A 380 3.82 17.00 12.61
N ALA A 381 3.34 16.90 11.37
CA ALA A 381 3.23 18.05 10.46
C ALA A 381 2.33 19.16 11.01
N TYR A 382 1.14 18.81 11.51
CA TYR A 382 0.21 19.79 12.06
C TYR A 382 0.71 20.41 13.36
N VAL A 383 1.35 19.61 14.23
CA VAL A 383 1.94 20.10 15.47
C VAL A 383 3.09 21.08 15.20
N ASN A 384 4.02 20.72 14.31
CA ASN A 384 5.14 21.59 13.91
C ASN A 384 4.65 22.88 13.23
N TRP A 385 3.62 22.78 12.39
CA TRP A 385 3.01 23.96 11.77
C TRP A 385 2.37 24.88 12.81
N ARG A 386 1.61 24.31 13.76
CA ARG A 386 0.92 25.08 14.80
C ARG A 386 1.88 25.81 15.73
N ASP A 387 3.01 25.18 16.05
CA ASP A 387 4.08 25.79 16.85
C ASP A 387 4.74 26.97 16.12
N SER A 388 5.08 26.79 14.85
CA SER A 388 5.77 27.81 14.04
C SER A 388 4.87 28.94 13.52
N HIS A 389 3.55 28.75 13.44
CA HIS A 389 2.60 29.71 12.84
C HIS A 389 1.70 30.41 13.86
N ARG A 390 2.29 31.12 14.82
CA ARG A 390 1.53 31.87 15.87
C ARG A 390 1.04 33.25 15.42
N PHE A 391 1.59 33.80 14.35
CA PHE A 391 1.29 35.14 13.85
C PHE A 391 1.08 35.13 12.33
N CYS A 392 0.25 36.06 11.84
CA CYS A 392 -0.03 36.21 10.43
C CYS A 392 1.18 36.77 9.68
N THR A 393 1.66 36.05 8.67
CA THR A 393 2.78 36.50 7.82
C THR A 393 2.50 37.77 7.01
N ARG A 394 1.23 38.17 6.87
CA ARG A 394 0.82 39.39 6.14
C ARG A 394 0.71 40.63 7.01
N CYS A 395 0.16 40.51 8.23
CA CYS A 395 -0.15 41.67 9.06
C CYS A 395 0.44 41.62 10.49
N GLY A 396 1.10 40.53 10.87
CA GLY A 396 1.73 40.38 12.19
C GLY A 396 0.77 40.13 13.36
N SER A 397 -0.56 40.15 13.14
CA SER A 397 -1.54 39.83 14.19
C SER A 397 -1.46 38.36 14.62
N PRO A 398 -1.77 38.03 15.89
CA PRO A 398 -1.96 36.65 16.33
C PRO A 398 -3.00 35.93 15.46
N VAL A 399 -2.85 34.61 15.34
CA VAL A 399 -3.82 33.75 14.64
C VAL A 399 -4.57 32.85 15.60
N GLU A 400 -5.81 32.55 15.23
CA GLU A 400 -6.63 31.50 15.81
C GLU A 400 -6.65 30.33 14.83
N PHE A 401 -6.56 29.10 15.34
CA PHE A 401 -6.69 27.91 14.51
C PHE A 401 -8.16 27.52 14.37
N VAL A 402 -8.65 27.56 13.14
CA VAL A 402 -10.01 27.24 12.73
C VAL A 402 -10.01 26.00 11.85
N GLN A 403 -11.19 25.59 11.37
CA GLN A 403 -11.35 24.41 10.52
C GLN A 403 -10.78 23.12 11.15
N GLY A 404 -11.18 22.82 12.38
CA GLY A 404 -10.66 21.70 13.15
C GLY A 404 -9.15 21.77 13.42
N GLY A 405 -8.55 22.96 13.40
CA GLY A 405 -7.10 23.14 13.61
C GLY A 405 -6.26 23.12 12.34
N THR A 406 -6.87 22.91 11.17
CA THR A 406 -6.15 22.76 9.88
C THR A 406 -5.96 24.07 9.11
N CYS A 407 -6.49 25.17 9.63
CA CYS A 407 -6.35 26.50 9.05
C CYS A 407 -6.10 27.54 10.16
N ALA A 408 -5.25 28.53 9.90
CA ALA A 408 -4.98 29.64 10.81
C ALA A 408 -5.64 30.90 10.25
N LYS A 409 -6.39 31.61 11.09
CA LYS A 409 -7.10 32.84 10.74
C LYS A 409 -6.66 33.98 11.65
N CYS A 410 -6.23 35.09 11.07
CA CYS A 410 -5.91 36.28 11.85
C CYS A 410 -7.13 37.20 12.04
N THR A 411 -7.01 38.17 12.94
CA THR A 411 -8.07 39.16 13.23
C THR A 411 -8.49 40.01 12.02
N SER A 412 -7.59 40.19 11.04
CA SER A 412 -7.89 40.86 9.76
C SER A 412 -8.55 39.95 8.72
N GLY A 413 -8.82 38.68 9.05
CA GLY A 413 -9.49 37.72 8.19
C GLY A 413 -8.58 36.99 7.18
N HIS A 414 -7.26 37.16 7.23
CA HIS A 414 -6.35 36.38 6.41
C HIS A 414 -6.30 34.93 6.87
N MET A 415 -6.35 34.01 5.92
CA MET A 415 -6.32 32.56 6.13
C MET A 415 -4.97 32.00 5.68
N ALA A 416 -4.45 31.03 6.42
CA ALA A 416 -3.27 30.25 6.08
C ALA A 416 -3.50 28.76 6.34
N TRP A 417 -2.80 27.92 5.58
CA TRP A 417 -2.81 26.46 5.70
C TRP A 417 -1.37 25.96 5.82
N PRO A 418 -1.14 24.75 6.38
CA PRO A 418 0.19 24.15 6.40
C PRO A 418 0.85 24.18 5.02
N ARG A 419 2.10 24.63 4.98
CA ARG A 419 2.92 24.61 3.77
C ARG A 419 3.66 23.28 3.70
N GLN A 420 3.89 22.82 2.48
CA GLN A 420 4.82 21.73 2.22
C GLN A 420 5.89 22.23 1.26
N ASP A 421 7.14 22.08 1.65
CA ASP A 421 8.28 22.55 0.87
C ASP A 421 8.77 21.42 -0.03
N PRO A 422 8.65 21.55 -1.37
CA PRO A 422 9.07 20.49 -2.28
C PRO A 422 10.58 20.28 -2.20
N SER A 423 10.98 19.02 -2.04
CA SER A 423 12.39 18.62 -2.01
C SER A 423 12.56 17.37 -2.86
N ILE A 424 13.57 17.38 -3.72
CA ILE A 424 13.94 16.19 -4.48
C ILE A 424 14.80 15.28 -3.62
N ILE A 425 14.74 13.98 -3.88
CA ILE A 425 15.74 13.01 -3.45
C ILE A 425 16.04 12.10 -4.62
N VAL A 426 17.31 11.88 -4.92
CA VAL A 426 17.72 11.20 -6.15
C VAL A 426 18.79 10.15 -5.89
N LEU A 427 18.53 8.93 -6.36
CA LEU A 427 19.54 7.89 -6.46
C LEU A 427 20.19 7.97 -7.84
N VAL A 428 21.47 8.35 -7.88
CA VAL A 428 22.24 8.48 -9.12
C VAL A 428 23.02 7.20 -9.37
N THR A 429 22.94 6.67 -10.58
CA THR A 429 23.65 5.45 -11.00
C THR A 429 24.61 5.71 -12.16
N ASN A 430 25.60 4.84 -12.36
CA ASN A 430 26.41 4.83 -13.59
C ASN A 430 25.56 4.43 -14.82
N ALA A 431 26.12 4.58 -16.02
CA ALA A 431 25.40 4.30 -17.26
C ALA A 431 24.80 2.88 -17.29
N GLU A 432 25.56 1.90 -16.78
CA GLU A 432 25.22 0.47 -16.71
C GLU A 432 24.36 0.09 -15.50
N SER A 433 24.03 1.03 -14.61
CA SER A 433 23.27 0.78 -13.38
C SER A 433 23.91 -0.27 -12.43
N THR A 434 25.23 -0.47 -12.49
CA THR A 434 25.97 -1.42 -11.64
C THR A 434 26.46 -0.80 -10.32
N HIS A 435 26.54 0.53 -10.25
CA HIS A 435 26.93 1.27 -9.06
C HIS A 435 25.93 2.39 -8.77
N ALA A 436 25.71 2.66 -7.49
CA ALA A 436 24.94 3.80 -7.01
C ALA A 436 25.85 4.80 -6.28
N LEU A 437 25.63 6.09 -6.52
CA LEU A 437 26.26 7.17 -5.78
C LEU A 437 25.45 7.40 -4.50
N LEU A 438 26.09 7.14 -3.37
CA LEU A 438 25.53 7.43 -2.05
C LEU A 438 26.44 8.40 -1.31
N ALA A 439 25.82 9.28 -0.55
CA ALA A 439 26.50 10.33 0.20
C ALA A 439 26.09 10.34 1.66
N ARG A 440 26.90 11.01 2.47
CA ARG A 440 26.71 11.18 3.91
C ARG A 440 26.90 12.64 4.25
N SER A 441 25.87 13.25 4.82
CA SER A 441 25.92 14.62 5.36
C SER A 441 26.42 14.63 6.81
N PRO A 442 26.89 15.77 7.35
CA PRO A 442 27.40 15.89 8.72
C PRO A 442 26.43 15.41 9.81
N ARG A 443 25.12 15.51 9.54
CA ARG A 443 24.05 15.09 10.47
C ARG A 443 23.87 13.58 10.56
N HIS A 444 24.30 12.82 9.56
CA HIS A 444 24.15 11.36 9.56
C HIS A 444 25.28 10.66 10.33
N PRO A 445 25.00 9.54 11.01
CA PRO A 445 26.04 8.69 11.61
C PRO A 445 27.07 8.23 10.57
N SER A 446 28.31 7.97 10.97
CA SER A 446 29.43 7.65 10.07
C SER A 446 29.23 6.42 9.19
N TYR A 447 28.32 5.52 9.59
CA TYR A 447 27.98 4.31 8.89
C TYR A 447 26.84 4.46 7.88
N LEU A 448 26.05 5.55 7.93
CA LEU A 448 24.82 5.68 7.15
C LEU A 448 25.06 6.51 5.88
N TYR A 449 24.91 5.86 4.72
CA TYR A 449 24.95 6.51 3.41
C TYR A 449 23.56 6.51 2.78
N THR A 450 23.22 7.58 2.07
CA THR A 450 21.88 7.76 1.50
C THR A 450 21.94 8.49 0.15
N ALA A 451 20.79 8.56 -0.52
CA ALA A 451 20.61 9.32 -1.75
C ALA A 451 20.78 10.83 -1.50
N LEU A 452 21.15 11.57 -2.54
CA LEU A 452 21.32 13.03 -2.52
C LEU A 452 19.94 13.70 -2.47
N ALA A 453 19.81 14.83 -1.79
CA ALA A 453 18.51 15.47 -1.60
C ALA A 453 18.64 16.96 -1.27
N GLY A 454 17.85 17.77 -1.96
CA GLY A 454 17.78 19.21 -1.70
C GLY A 454 16.44 19.82 -2.08
N PHE A 455 16.29 21.10 -1.81
CA PHE A 455 15.02 21.81 -1.99
C PHE A 455 14.85 22.25 -3.45
N VAL A 456 13.60 22.26 -3.93
CA VAL A 456 13.29 22.87 -5.22
C VAL A 456 13.23 24.39 -5.06
N GLU A 457 13.99 25.12 -5.85
CA GLU A 457 14.02 26.58 -5.77
C GLU A 457 12.80 27.25 -6.44
N PRO A 458 12.45 28.50 -6.06
CA PRO A 458 11.37 29.24 -6.72
C PRO A 458 11.59 29.41 -8.23
N GLY A 459 10.67 28.88 -9.03
CA GLY A 459 10.75 28.93 -10.50
C GLY A 459 11.51 27.76 -11.14
N GLU A 460 12.05 26.87 -10.31
CA GLU A 460 12.73 25.65 -10.73
C GLU A 460 11.72 24.49 -10.93
N ASN A 461 11.97 23.63 -11.92
CA ASN A 461 11.27 22.34 -12.01
C ASN A 461 12.08 21.24 -11.32
N MET A 462 11.44 20.11 -11.02
CA MET A 462 12.07 19.07 -10.20
C MET A 462 13.29 18.44 -10.90
N GLU A 463 13.25 18.30 -12.22
CA GLU A 463 14.36 17.73 -13.00
C GLU A 463 15.59 18.65 -13.00
N THR A 464 15.38 19.97 -13.00
CA THR A 464 16.46 20.95 -12.87
C THR A 464 17.02 20.93 -11.45
N ALA A 465 16.17 20.84 -10.43
CA ALA A 465 16.60 20.69 -9.04
C ALA A 465 17.45 19.43 -8.85
N VAL A 466 17.02 18.28 -9.41
CA VAL A 466 17.83 17.05 -9.39
C VAL A 466 19.21 17.28 -10.01
N ALA A 467 19.29 17.92 -11.17
CA ALA A 467 20.57 18.16 -11.82
C ALA A 467 21.46 19.15 -11.05
N ARG A 468 20.86 20.20 -10.48
CA ARG A 468 21.55 21.22 -9.68
C ARG A 468 22.10 20.62 -8.39
N GLU A 469 21.26 20.01 -7.57
CA GLU A 469 21.65 19.46 -6.25
C GLU A 469 22.77 18.41 -6.39
N VAL A 470 22.67 17.50 -7.37
CA VAL A 470 23.74 16.51 -7.60
C VAL A 470 25.04 17.18 -8.04
N HIS A 471 24.97 18.24 -8.84
CA HIS A 471 26.17 18.96 -9.25
C HIS A 471 26.77 19.79 -8.11
N GLU A 472 25.95 20.47 -7.31
CA GLU A 472 26.39 21.29 -6.17
C GLU A 472 27.01 20.43 -5.07
N GLU A 473 26.33 19.37 -4.61
CA GLU A 473 26.79 18.56 -3.48
C GLU A 473 28.03 17.70 -3.80
N VAL A 474 28.11 17.16 -5.02
CA VAL A 474 29.09 16.11 -5.37
C VAL A 474 29.76 16.28 -6.74
N GLY A 475 29.47 17.35 -7.48
CA GLY A 475 30.12 17.67 -8.75
C GLY A 475 29.76 16.74 -9.91
N VAL A 476 28.78 15.85 -9.74
CA VAL A 476 28.40 14.87 -10.77
C VAL A 476 27.33 15.47 -11.68
N ASN A 477 27.56 15.39 -12.99
CA ASN A 477 26.57 15.80 -13.99
C ASN A 477 25.66 14.61 -14.34
N VAL A 478 24.34 14.79 -14.26
CA VAL A 478 23.35 13.77 -14.61
C VAL A 478 22.74 13.99 -15.99
N ASN A 479 22.31 12.90 -16.62
CA ASN A 479 21.57 12.96 -17.88
C ASN A 479 20.12 13.33 -17.61
N HIS A 480 19.72 14.54 -18.02
CA HIS A 480 18.35 15.04 -17.85
C HIS A 480 17.26 14.09 -18.39
N HIS A 481 17.53 13.35 -19.47
CA HIS A 481 16.56 12.41 -20.05
C HIS A 481 16.42 11.09 -19.27
N SER A 482 17.30 10.87 -18.30
CA SER A 482 17.27 9.69 -17.43
C SER A 482 16.63 9.96 -16.06
N ILE A 483 16.27 11.22 -15.78
CA ILE A 483 15.63 11.61 -14.53
C ILE A 483 14.19 11.07 -14.54
N ASN A 484 13.94 10.07 -13.70
CA ASN A 484 12.66 9.36 -13.65
C ASN A 484 12.08 9.42 -12.24
N TYR A 485 10.84 9.88 -12.12
CA TYR A 485 10.10 9.86 -10.86
C TYR A 485 9.80 8.41 -10.43
N ILE A 486 9.98 8.12 -9.14
CA ILE A 486 9.73 6.80 -8.55
C ILE A 486 8.57 6.85 -7.55
N SER A 487 8.67 7.70 -6.53
CA SER A 487 7.68 7.78 -5.45
C SER A 487 7.79 9.12 -4.71
N SER A 488 6.88 9.39 -3.77
CA SER A 488 6.94 10.57 -2.90
C SER A 488 6.61 10.20 -1.46
N GLN A 489 7.07 11.02 -0.52
CA GLN A 489 6.83 10.83 0.91
C GLN A 489 6.71 12.19 1.61
N ALA A 490 5.71 12.32 2.48
CA ALA A 490 5.63 13.46 3.39
C ALA A 490 6.77 13.37 4.42
N TRP A 491 7.48 14.47 4.64
CA TRP A 491 8.65 14.51 5.54
C TRP A 491 8.59 15.74 6.44
N PRO A 492 7.84 15.66 7.56
CA PRO A 492 7.50 16.79 8.43
C PRO A 492 8.63 17.17 9.40
N PHE A 493 9.87 17.24 8.88
CA PHE A 493 11.07 17.56 9.63
C PHE A 493 11.86 18.69 8.93
N PRO A 494 11.32 19.92 8.85
CA PRO A 494 10.09 20.38 9.51
C PRO A 494 8.80 20.27 8.68
N GLN A 495 8.84 20.40 7.35
CA GLN A 495 7.63 20.43 6.52
C GLN A 495 7.86 20.08 5.03
N SER A 496 8.79 19.19 4.72
CA SER A 496 9.12 18.85 3.33
C SER A 496 8.11 17.89 2.70
N CYS A 497 7.93 18.01 1.38
CA CYS A 497 7.34 16.99 0.52
C CYS A 497 8.48 16.39 -0.33
N MET A 498 8.94 15.19 0.03
CA MET A 498 10.05 14.53 -0.64
C MET A 498 9.56 13.85 -1.91
N ILE A 499 10.21 14.13 -3.03
CA ILE A 499 9.89 13.58 -4.35
C ILE A 499 11.12 12.81 -4.85
N GLY A 500 10.94 11.51 -5.02
CA GLY A 500 12.01 10.55 -5.27
C GLY A 500 12.25 10.31 -6.75
N PHE A 501 13.50 10.38 -7.17
CA PHE A 501 13.94 10.18 -8.54
C PHE A 501 15.06 9.14 -8.63
N HIS A 502 15.14 8.49 -9.77
CA HIS A 502 16.38 7.88 -10.26
C HIS A 502 16.97 8.74 -11.36
N ALA A 503 18.30 8.78 -11.46
CA ALA A 503 19.01 9.43 -12.55
C ALA A 503 20.28 8.65 -12.90
N LYS A 504 20.76 8.80 -14.13
CA LYS A 504 22.06 8.30 -14.57
C LYS A 504 23.05 9.45 -14.72
N THR A 505 24.31 9.22 -14.41
CA THR A 505 25.38 10.18 -14.76
C THR A 505 25.52 10.35 -16.28
N ASN A 506 26.04 11.50 -16.71
CA ASN A 506 26.42 11.77 -18.10
C ASN A 506 27.71 11.04 -18.55
N ALA A 507 28.45 10.42 -17.62
CA ALA A 507 29.59 9.60 -17.99
C ALA A 507 29.14 8.42 -18.88
N ALA A 508 29.72 8.32 -20.08
CA ALA A 508 29.34 7.30 -21.05
C ALA A 508 29.79 5.89 -20.64
N ASP A 509 30.88 5.80 -19.89
CA ASP A 509 31.45 4.60 -19.30
C ASP A 509 32.07 4.91 -17.93
N GLY A 510 32.09 3.89 -17.06
CA GLY A 510 32.75 3.96 -15.75
C GLY A 510 32.06 4.84 -14.71
N LEU A 511 32.84 5.34 -13.75
CA LEU A 511 32.37 6.10 -12.59
C LEU A 511 32.77 7.57 -12.73
N ALA A 512 31.80 8.49 -12.63
CA ALA A 512 32.09 9.91 -12.69
C ALA A 512 32.93 10.37 -11.49
N SER A 513 33.84 11.32 -11.72
CA SER A 513 34.63 11.93 -10.65
C SER A 513 33.71 12.66 -9.67
N ILE A 514 33.93 12.42 -8.38
CA ILE A 514 33.19 13.08 -7.29
C ILE A 514 34.01 14.28 -6.82
N ASN A 515 33.36 15.44 -6.71
CA ASN A 515 33.92 16.65 -6.10
C ASN A 515 32.93 17.17 -5.07
N ILE A 516 33.20 16.87 -3.79
CA ILE A 516 32.30 17.13 -2.67
C ILE A 516 32.32 18.60 -2.28
N ASP A 517 31.14 19.18 -2.03
CA ASP A 517 31.01 20.37 -1.20
C ASP A 517 31.10 19.99 0.29
N PRO A 518 32.18 20.35 1.00
CA PRO A 518 32.38 19.98 2.39
C PRO A 518 31.43 20.67 3.38
N GLU A 519 30.71 21.72 2.96
CA GLU A 519 29.69 22.36 3.81
C GLU A 519 28.44 21.48 3.95
N GLU A 520 28.12 20.68 2.93
CA GLU A 520 26.91 19.86 2.89
C GLU A 520 27.16 18.37 3.06
N ILE A 521 28.25 17.86 2.47
CA ILE A 521 28.57 16.44 2.40
C ILE A 521 29.95 16.16 3.00
N VAL A 522 30.04 15.14 3.84
CA VAL A 522 31.31 14.73 4.48
C VAL A 522 31.96 13.53 3.80
N ASP A 523 31.20 12.75 3.04
CA ASP A 523 31.69 11.63 2.25
C ASP A 523 30.67 11.26 1.16
N ALA A 524 31.14 10.94 -0.05
CA ALA A 524 30.32 10.48 -1.16
C ALA A 524 31.11 9.51 -2.00
N ARG A 525 30.51 8.36 -2.34
CA ARG A 525 31.18 7.28 -3.05
C ARG A 525 30.22 6.55 -3.98
N TRP A 526 30.80 5.96 -5.02
CA TRP A 526 30.12 4.95 -5.81
C TRP A 526 30.22 3.60 -5.09
N PHE A 527 29.09 2.96 -4.85
CA PHE A 527 29.00 1.65 -4.22
C PHE A 527 28.50 0.63 -5.24
N GLU A 528 29.12 -0.55 -5.24
CA GLU A 528 28.67 -1.67 -6.05
C GLU A 528 27.29 -2.15 -5.58
N LYS A 529 26.50 -2.67 -6.52
CA LYS A 529 25.17 -3.19 -6.24
C LYS A 529 25.13 -4.25 -5.13
N GLU A 530 26.12 -5.14 -5.09
CA GLU A 530 26.25 -6.16 -4.04
C GLU A 530 26.51 -5.55 -2.66
N ASP A 531 27.40 -4.55 -2.56
CA ASP A 531 27.68 -3.88 -1.29
C ASP A 531 26.43 -3.20 -0.72
N VAL A 532 25.66 -2.53 -1.59
CA VAL A 532 24.40 -1.89 -1.19
C VAL A 532 23.34 -2.92 -0.79
N TYR A 533 23.26 -4.05 -1.50
CA TYR A 533 22.38 -5.16 -1.13
C TYR A 533 22.70 -5.74 0.25
N LEU A 534 23.98 -5.98 0.54
CA LEU A 534 24.43 -6.46 1.85
C LEU A 534 24.14 -5.42 2.96
N ALA A 535 24.40 -4.14 2.69
CA ALA A 535 24.08 -3.05 3.61
C ALA A 535 22.57 -2.93 3.88
N ALA A 536 21.73 -3.12 2.86
CA ALA A 536 20.27 -3.14 2.97
C ALA A 536 19.80 -4.31 3.83
N ARG A 537 20.37 -5.52 3.64
CA ARG A 537 20.07 -6.69 4.47
C ARG A 537 20.49 -6.50 5.93
N ASP A 538 21.67 -5.94 6.17
CA ASP A 538 22.16 -5.66 7.52
C ASP A 538 21.26 -4.62 8.21
N THR A 539 20.84 -3.59 7.48
CA THR A 539 19.87 -2.58 7.96
C THR A 539 18.54 -3.23 8.35
N ASP A 540 18.03 -4.16 7.55
CA ASP A 540 16.77 -4.85 7.81
C ASP A 540 16.81 -5.68 9.12
N MET A 541 17.97 -6.24 9.47
CA MET A 541 18.13 -6.95 10.74
C MET A 541 18.27 -6.02 11.95
N MET A 542 18.71 -4.78 11.76
CA MET A 542 18.90 -3.81 12.85
C MET A 542 17.66 -2.96 13.15
N GLY A 543 16.88 -2.62 12.13
CA GLY A 543 15.73 -1.71 12.27
C GLY A 543 16.12 -0.24 12.15
N ALA A 544 15.90 0.56 13.21
CA ALA A 544 15.97 2.01 13.19
C ALA A 544 17.42 2.57 13.19
N VAL A 545 18.20 2.32 12.13
CA VAL A 545 19.64 2.64 12.05
C VAL A 545 19.98 4.15 12.10
N LEU A 546 18.99 5.03 11.91
CA LEU A 546 19.15 6.47 12.13
C LEU A 546 19.36 6.81 13.61
N ASP A 547 18.84 5.96 14.51
CA ASP A 547 19.12 6.02 15.94
C ASP A 547 20.49 5.39 16.23
N ARG A 548 21.42 6.21 16.72
CA ARG A 548 22.78 5.76 17.01
C ARG A 548 22.82 4.68 18.08
N GLN A 549 21.92 4.74 19.05
CA GLN A 549 21.89 3.78 20.16
C GLN A 549 21.59 2.37 19.67
N VAL A 550 20.74 2.24 18.64
CA VAL A 550 20.41 0.94 18.02
C VAL A 550 21.67 0.30 17.43
N VAL A 551 22.45 1.06 16.66
CA VAL A 551 23.65 0.52 15.99
C VAL A 551 24.81 0.33 16.97
N GLU A 552 25.02 1.27 17.90
CA GLU A 552 26.05 1.15 18.95
C GLU A 552 25.81 -0.07 19.84
N ALA A 553 24.56 -0.40 20.16
CA ALA A 553 24.22 -1.62 20.89
C ALA A 553 24.58 -2.89 20.10
N GLN A 554 24.31 -2.92 18.79
CA GLN A 554 24.68 -4.06 17.93
C GLN A 554 26.20 -4.21 17.80
N GLN A 555 26.93 -3.10 17.71
CA GLN A 555 28.39 -3.10 17.70
C GLN A 555 28.97 -3.60 19.04
N ALA A 556 28.44 -3.12 20.16
CA ALA A 556 28.87 -3.53 21.50
C ALA A 556 28.64 -5.04 21.73
N ASN A 557 27.56 -5.59 21.17
CA ASN A 557 27.25 -7.01 21.22
C ASN A 557 28.06 -7.85 20.22
N GLY A 558 28.88 -7.24 19.37
CA GLY A 558 29.65 -7.92 18.33
C GLY A 558 28.80 -8.44 17.16
N ASN A 559 27.54 -8.03 17.07
CA ASN A 559 26.59 -8.47 16.03
C ASN A 559 26.81 -7.75 14.69
N TRP A 560 27.53 -6.62 14.71
CA TRP A 560 27.88 -5.90 13.49
C TRP A 560 29.19 -5.13 13.62
N THR A 561 30.02 -5.20 12.58
CA THR A 561 31.33 -4.54 12.50
C THR A 561 31.53 -3.79 11.18
N GLY A 562 30.46 -3.67 10.38
CA GLY A 562 30.50 -3.02 9.08
C GLY A 562 30.67 -1.50 9.18
N SER A 563 30.79 -0.86 8.01
CA SER A 563 30.93 0.60 7.88
C SER A 563 29.90 1.22 6.93
N LEU A 564 29.02 0.41 6.34
CA LEU A 564 27.98 0.84 5.40
C LEU A 564 26.65 0.26 5.83
N LEU A 565 25.70 1.16 6.08
CA LEU A 565 24.27 0.91 6.18
C LEU A 565 23.57 1.90 5.25
N VAL A 566 22.38 1.52 4.81
CA VAL A 566 21.46 2.38 4.08
C VAL A 566 20.26 2.71 4.98
N PRO A 567 19.39 3.67 4.61
CA PRO A 567 18.24 3.97 5.44
C PRO A 567 17.30 2.76 5.63
N SER A 568 16.60 2.71 6.75
CA SER A 568 15.64 1.64 7.06
C SER A 568 14.48 1.60 6.07
N LYS A 569 13.78 0.45 5.98
CA LYS A 569 12.51 0.38 5.26
C LYS A 569 11.50 1.41 5.80
N GLY A 570 10.58 1.84 4.96
CA GLY A 570 9.58 2.85 5.29
C GLY A 570 10.01 4.31 5.05
N VAL A 571 11.22 4.56 4.54
CA VAL A 571 11.63 5.90 4.04
C VAL A 571 11.90 5.89 2.54
N LEU A 572 11.65 7.02 1.89
CA LEU A 572 11.77 7.19 0.43
C LEU A 572 13.18 6.88 -0.08
N ALA A 573 14.22 7.27 0.65
CA ALA A 573 15.60 6.94 0.28
C ALA A 573 15.82 5.43 0.14
N ARG A 574 15.24 4.63 1.05
CA ARG A 574 15.32 3.17 0.98
C ARG A 574 14.45 2.62 -0.15
N THR A 575 13.27 3.20 -0.40
CA THR A 575 12.45 2.85 -1.57
C THR A 575 13.21 3.04 -2.88
N LEU A 576 13.99 4.11 -3.03
CA LEU A 576 14.83 4.32 -4.21
C LEU A 576 15.93 3.26 -4.34
N VAL A 577 16.58 2.90 -3.22
CA VAL A 577 17.60 1.85 -3.19
C VAL A 577 17.01 0.50 -3.56
N ASP A 578 15.91 0.09 -2.93
CA ASP A 578 15.27 -1.20 -3.19
C ASP A 578 14.79 -1.30 -4.65
N HIS A 579 14.18 -0.24 -5.19
CA HIS A 579 13.79 -0.19 -6.61
C HIS A 579 14.98 -0.39 -7.54
N TRP A 580 16.13 0.22 -7.25
CA TRP A 580 17.34 0.03 -8.05
C TRP A 580 17.93 -1.38 -7.87
N LEU A 581 17.86 -1.96 -6.67
CA LEU A 581 18.34 -3.32 -6.41
C LEU A 581 17.53 -4.38 -7.17
N GLU A 582 16.24 -4.13 -7.40
CA GLU A 582 15.32 -5.02 -8.13
C GLU A 582 15.47 -4.99 -9.66
N GLU A 583 15.93 -3.87 -10.23
CA GLU A 583 16.23 -3.72 -11.68
C GLU A 583 17.42 -4.57 -12.14
#